data_AF-A0AAW9PRV3-F1
#
_entry.id   AF-A0AAW9PRV3-F1
#
_cell.length_a   1.000
_cell.length_b   1.000
_cell.length_c   1.000
_cell.angle_alpha   90.00
_cell.angle_beta   90.00
_cell.angle_gamma   90.00
#
_symmetry.space_group_name_H-M   'P 1'
#
loop_
_entity.id
_entity.type
_entity.pdbx_description
1 polymer ?
#
loop_
_entity_poly.entity_id
_entity_poly.type
_entity_poly.pdbx_seq_one_letter_code
_entity_poly.pdbx_strand_id
1 'polypeptide(L)' 'MRPLITQDEIDMLRRDLDMLGEQNLVGIELYEALHLLEMRRQTAKLELIKRALENKE' A
#
# COMPACT_ATOMS: atom_id res chain seq x y z
N MET A 1 10.44 7.07 15.71
CA MET A 1 9.03 7.07 16.14
C MET A 1 8.17 6.75 14.93
N ARG A 2 7.08 6.01 15.09
CA ARG A 2 6.14 5.77 13.98
C ARG A 2 5.53 7.13 13.58
N PRO A 3 5.50 7.50 12.29
CA PRO A 3 4.81 8.71 11.85
C PRO A 3 3.34 8.67 12.29
N LEU A 4 2.77 9.82 12.60
CA LEU A 4 1.33 9.94 12.79
C LEU A 4 0.65 9.65 11.45
N ILE A 5 -0.50 8.96 11.51
CA ILE A 5 -1.34 8.76 10.33
C ILE A 5 -1.90 10.12 9.92
N THR A 6 -1.71 10.51 8.66
CA THR A 6 -2.24 11.77 8.14
C THR A 6 -3.67 11.62 7.66
N GLN A 7 -4.38 12.74 7.50
CA GLN A 7 -5.72 12.72 6.91
C GLN A 7 -5.71 12.20 5.47
N ASP A 8 -4.68 12.56 4.69
CA ASP A 8 -4.51 12.08 3.32
C ASP A 8 -4.36 10.55 3.26
N GLU A 9 -3.65 9.95 4.22
CA GLU A 9 -3.52 8.49 4.34
C GLU A 9 -4.86 7.82 4.65
N ILE A 10 -5.69 8.44 5.48
CA ILE A 10 -7.05 7.96 5.78
C ILE A 10 -7.94 8.04 4.53
N ASP A 11 -7.85 9.14 3.77
CA ASP A 11 -8.68 9.34 2.58
C ASP A 11 -8.26 8.44 1.41
N MET A 12 -6.97 8.09 1.31
CA MET A 12 -6.49 7.04 0.41
C MET A 12 -7.03 5.67 0.83
N LEU A 13 -6.92 5.31 2.10
CA LEU A 13 -7.40 4.01 2.61
C LEU A 13 -8.91 3.84 2.40
N ARG A 14 -9.72 4.89 2.61
CA ARG A 14 -11.16 4.85 2.35
C ARG A 14 -11.48 4.52 0.90
N ARG A 15 -10.80 5.17 -0.05
CA ARG A 15 -11.00 4.89 -1.49
C ARG A 15 -10.63 3.47 -1.85
N ASP A 16 -9.54 2.95 -1.30
CA ASP A 16 -9.14 1.55 -1.52
C ASP A 16 -10.19 0.58 -0.96
N LEU A 17 -10.73 0.86 0.23
CA LEU A 17 -11.79 0.07 0.85
C LEU A 17 -13.10 0.11 0.04
N ASP A 18 -13.51 1.28 -0.44
CA ASP A 18 -14.71 1.44 -1.27
C ASP A 18 -14.58 0.63 -2.57
N MET A 19 -13.43 0.72 -3.26
CA MET A 19 -13.15 -0.05 -4.47
C MET A 19 -13.17 -1.57 -4.23
N LEU A 20 -12.63 -2.04 -3.11
CA LEU A 20 -12.66 -3.47 -2.77
C LEU A 20 -14.07 -3.92 -2.37
N GLY A 21 -14.84 -3.04 -1.72
CA GLY A 21 -16.25 -3.25 -1.42
C GLY A 21 -17.11 -3.41 -2.67
N GLU A 22 -16.84 -2.63 -3.74
CA GLU A 22 -17.48 -2.81 -5.06
C GLU A 22 -17.23 -4.20 -5.66
N GLN A 23 -16.11 -4.84 -5.32
CA GLN A 23 -15.76 -6.20 -5.73
C GLN A 23 -16.32 -7.29 -4.80
N ASN A 24 -17.17 -6.93 -3.83
CA ASN A 24 -17.70 -7.79 -2.76
C ASN A 24 -16.62 -8.43 -1.86
N LEU A 25 -15.40 -7.89 -1.84
CA LEU A 25 -14.36 -8.34 -0.91
C LEU A 25 -14.65 -7.77 0.47
N VAL A 26 -14.92 -8.64 1.45
CA VAL A 26 -15.29 -8.24 2.81
C VAL A 26 -14.52 -9.03 3.86
N GLY A 27 -14.40 -8.46 5.07
CA GLY A 27 -13.79 -9.14 6.22
C GLY A 27 -12.34 -9.57 5.97
N ILE A 28 -12.08 -10.88 6.03
CA ILE A 28 -10.72 -11.44 5.91
C ILE A 28 -10.15 -11.22 4.50
N GLU A 29 -10.97 -11.37 3.46
CA GLU A 29 -10.55 -11.23 2.07
C GLU A 29 -10.10 -9.79 1.76
N LEU A 30 -10.79 -8.82 2.36
CA LEU A 30 -10.44 -7.40 2.28
C LEU A 30 -9.08 -7.09 2.93
N TYR A 31 -8.83 -7.68 4.11
CA TYR A 31 -7.55 -7.55 4.80
C TYR A 31 -6.41 -8.16 3.98
N GLU A 32 -6.60 -9.38 3.45
CA GLU A 32 -5.60 -10.06 2.64
C GLU A 32 -5.29 -9.29 1.34
N ALA A 33 -6.32 -8.76 0.69
CA ALA A 33 -6.17 -7.93 -0.50
C ALA A 33 -5.34 -6.66 -0.20
N LEU A 34 -5.71 -5.91 0.83
CA LEU A 34 -4.96 -4.72 1.26
C LEU A 34 -3.52 -5.05 1.67
N HIS A 35 -3.33 -6.16 2.39
CA HIS A 35 -2.01 -6.61 2.79
C HIS A 35 -1.12 -6.93 1.58
N LEU A 36 -1.66 -7.66 0.60
CA LEU A 36 -0.95 -8.00 -0.63
C LEU A 36 -0.58 -6.75 -1.44
N LEU A 37 -1.50 -5.77 -1.53
CA LEU A 37 -1.26 -4.50 -2.21
C LEU A 37 -0.13 -3.70 -1.53
N GLU A 38 -0.12 -3.61 -0.21
CA GLU A 38 0.96 -2.93 0.53
C GLU A 38 2.31 -3.62 0.31
N MET A 39 2.34 -4.96 0.35
CA MET A 39 3.57 -5.72 0.08
C MET A 39 4.11 -5.44 -1.33
N ARG A 40 3.25 -5.38 -2.35
CA ARG A 40 3.65 -5.00 -3.72
C ARG A 40 4.21 -3.58 -3.77
N ARG A 41 3.58 -2.63 -3.07
CA ARG A 41 4.06 -1.23 -3.00
C ARG A 41 5.44 -1.15 -2.34
N GLN A 42 5.66 -1.89 -1.27
CA GLN A 42 6.95 -1.93 -0.58
C GLN A 42 8.04 -2.54 -1.47
N THR A 43 7.75 -3.65 -2.16
CA THR A 43 8.67 -4.26 -3.12
C THR A 43 9.07 -3.29 -4.24
N ALA A 44 8.10 -2.55 -4.81
CA ALA A 44 8.39 -1.55 -5.83
C ALA A 44 9.29 -0.41 -5.30
N LYS A 45 9.05 0.06 -4.07
CA LYS A 45 9.91 1.07 -3.43
C LYS A 45 11.35 0.56 -3.24
N LEU A 46 11.51 -0.69 -2.79
CA LEU A 46 12.83 -1.30 -2.62
C LEU A 46 13.57 -1.44 -3.95
N GLU A 47 12.89 -1.86 -5.01
CA GLU A 47 13.47 -1.97 -6.35
C GLU A 47 13.91 -0.60 -6.89
N LEU A 48 13.13 0.46 -6.66
CA LEU A 48 13.52 1.83 -7.01
C LEU A 48 14.76 2.29 -6.24
N ILE A 49 14.83 2.01 -4.94
CA ILE A 49 16.01 2.34 -4.11
C ILE A 49 17.23 1.58 -4.63
N LYS A 50 17.10 0.28 -4.92
CA LYS A 50 18.18 -0.55 -5.45
C LYS A 50 18.76 0.04 -6.74
N ARG A 51 17.90 0.36 -7.72
CA ARG A 51 18.33 1.00 -8.97
C ARG A 51 19.00 2.35 -8.77
N ALA A 52 18.49 3.16 -7.82
CA ALA A 52 19.08 4.45 -7.51
C ALA A 52 20.46 4.34 -6.84
N LEU A 53 20.73 3.25 -6.13
CA LEU A 53 22.04 2.95 -5.56
C LEU A 53 23.00 2.43 -6.63
N GLU A 54 22.55 1.50 -7.48
CA GLU A 54 23.35 0.96 -8.60
C GLU A 54 23.78 2.06 -9.60
N ASN A 55 22.95 3.09 -9.82
CA ASN A 55 23.27 4.22 -10.70
C ASN A 55 24.19 5.29 -10.08
N LYS A 56 24.52 5.17 -8.78
CA LYS A 56 25.40 6.10 -8.06
C LYS A 56 26.85 5.61 -7.92
N GLU A 57 27.12 4.35 -8.25
CA GLU A 57 28.46 3.75 -8.37
C GLU A 57 28.96 3.82 -9.82
#